data_AF-A0A149QNW0-F1
#
_entry.id   AF-A0A149QNW0-F1
#
_cell.length_a   1.000
_cell.length_b   1.000
_cell.length_c   1.000
_cell.angle_alpha   90.00
_cell.angle_beta   90.00
_cell.angle_gamma   90.00
#
_symmetry.space_group_name_H-M   'P 1'
#
loop_
_entity.id
_entity.type
_entity.pdbx_description
1 polymer ?
#
loop_
_entity_poly.entity_id
_entity_poly.type
_entity_poly.pdbx_seq_one_letter_code
_entity_poly.pdbx_strand_id
1 'polypeptide(L)'
;MVPQTLQFLAECAANPPEGVGGITSAFLQGMRYLNPREPRLLFWRGFSNSDELFSFDPGELFAAVRQLEVHADINLTFGRASYLADVGRGPELPLWMLSRLPFNRAVAFEIEERDAARASLEGGDLQMTDKVRVAHQHYSTGMSLLAGEDSVSGLVDAAFMQFYLAIESVLECHGRAEALKAGAQMFGGEFDRNIQKIVSHVYLARHRFFGHAHPKYLGGMVDIKTAFDIAKQTLVARWCARRLIELELKRPLVKRELRLYAGPQKSVAFFGDASSLLSEFTLP
;
A
#
# COMPACT_ATOMS: atom_id res chain seq x y z
N MET A 1 1.02 2.78 -12.79
CA MET A 1 1.60 2.34 -11.51
C MET A 1 2.85 1.49 -11.76
N VAL A 2 2.73 0.31 -12.38
CA VAL A 2 3.86 -0.61 -12.61
C VAL A 2 4.99 0.00 -13.43
N PRO A 3 4.76 0.60 -14.61
CA PRO A 3 5.86 1.03 -15.45
C PRO A 3 6.70 2.12 -14.77
N GLN A 4 6.05 3.05 -14.06
CA GLN A 4 6.74 4.11 -13.33
C GLN A 4 7.49 3.58 -12.11
N THR A 5 6.92 2.64 -11.35
CA THR A 5 7.66 1.97 -10.26
C THR A 5 8.84 1.18 -10.79
N LEU A 6 8.67 0.40 -11.85
CA LEU A 6 9.76 -0.36 -12.44
C LEU A 6 10.83 0.56 -13.03
N GLN A 7 10.42 1.68 -13.64
CA GLN A 7 11.33 2.73 -14.10
C GLN A 7 12.09 3.35 -12.92
N PHE A 8 11.40 3.74 -11.84
CA PHE A 8 12.03 4.26 -10.63
C PHE A 8 13.04 3.26 -10.04
N LEU A 9 12.68 1.98 -9.94
CA LEU A 9 13.60 0.95 -9.45
C LEU A 9 14.77 0.72 -10.40
N ALA A 10 14.59 0.84 -11.72
CA ALA A 10 15.68 0.79 -12.69
C ALA A 10 16.60 2.02 -12.59
N GLU A 11 16.04 3.21 -12.38
CA GLU A 11 16.80 4.45 -12.10
C GLU A 11 17.63 4.29 -10.81
N CYS A 12 17.04 3.73 -9.75
CA CYS A 12 17.76 3.38 -8.52
C CYS A 12 18.77 2.25 -8.74
N ALA A 13 18.53 1.29 -9.64
CA ALA A 13 19.49 0.22 -9.93
C ALA A 13 20.76 0.74 -10.63
N ALA A 14 20.61 1.79 -11.45
CA ALA A 14 21.71 2.49 -12.10
C ALA A 14 22.53 3.33 -11.11
N ASN A 15 21.87 3.98 -10.15
CA ASN A 15 22.50 4.75 -9.07
C ASN A 15 21.96 4.29 -7.71
N PRO A 16 22.48 3.16 -7.16
CA PRO A 16 21.98 2.56 -5.93
C PRO A 16 22.01 3.53 -4.75
N PRO A 17 20.92 3.65 -3.97
CA PRO A 17 20.93 4.41 -2.73
C PRO A 17 21.88 3.78 -1.70
N GLU A 18 22.48 4.59 -0.83
CA GLU A 18 23.27 4.10 0.29
C GLU A 18 22.37 3.51 1.39
N GLY A 19 22.87 2.56 2.18
CA GLY A 19 22.12 2.01 3.32
C GLY A 19 20.95 1.07 2.97
N VAL A 20 20.74 0.76 1.69
CA VAL A 20 19.69 -0.19 1.28
C VAL A 20 19.86 -1.55 1.95
N GLY A 21 18.75 -2.12 2.40
CA GLY A 21 18.73 -3.45 3.02
C GLY A 21 18.92 -4.57 1.99
N GLY A 22 19.11 -5.80 2.48
CA GLY A 22 19.40 -6.95 1.63
C GLY A 22 18.28 -7.24 0.63
N ILE A 23 17.03 -7.08 1.05
CA ILE A 23 15.86 -7.31 0.21
C ILE A 23 15.77 -6.25 -0.89
N THR A 24 15.90 -4.97 -0.54
CA THR A 24 15.89 -3.88 -1.52
C THR A 24 17.06 -4.02 -2.49
N SER A 25 18.26 -4.34 -1.98
CA SER A 25 19.45 -4.59 -2.81
C SER A 25 19.20 -5.71 -3.82
N ALA A 26 18.55 -6.81 -3.42
CA ALA A 26 18.20 -7.90 -4.33
C ALA A 26 17.27 -7.46 -5.47
N PHE A 27 16.27 -6.60 -5.20
CA PHE A 27 15.46 -6.01 -6.27
C PHE A 27 16.29 -5.10 -7.17
N LEU A 28 17.09 -4.18 -6.62
CA LEU A 28 17.91 -3.27 -7.41
C LEU A 28 18.91 -4.02 -8.31
N GLN A 29 19.54 -5.08 -7.79
CA GLN A 29 20.41 -5.94 -8.59
C GLN A 29 19.67 -6.62 -9.73
N GLY A 30 18.48 -7.18 -9.47
CA GLY A 30 17.65 -7.79 -10.51
C GLY A 30 17.22 -6.78 -11.58
N MET A 31 16.84 -5.58 -11.17
CA MET A 31 16.34 -4.52 -12.06
C MET A 31 17.40 -3.98 -13.02
N ARG A 32 18.70 -4.26 -12.83
CA ARG A 32 19.75 -3.98 -13.83
C ARG A 32 19.54 -4.73 -15.15
N TYR A 33 18.80 -5.83 -15.11
CA TYR A 33 18.49 -6.67 -16.28
C TYR A 33 17.09 -6.39 -16.85
N LEU A 34 16.43 -5.31 -16.43
CA LEU A 34 15.10 -4.95 -16.93
C LEU A 34 15.15 -4.73 -18.44
N ASN A 35 14.31 -5.45 -19.17
CA ASN A 35 14.01 -5.15 -20.57
C ASN A 35 12.86 -4.11 -20.62
N PRO A 36 13.07 -2.89 -21.14
CA PRO A 36 12.02 -1.87 -21.19
C PRO A 36 10.78 -2.28 -22.00
N ARG A 37 10.92 -3.26 -22.91
CA ARG A 37 9.79 -3.80 -23.71
C ARG A 37 8.93 -4.80 -22.93
N GLU A 38 9.41 -5.30 -21.79
CA GLU A 38 8.76 -6.32 -20.98
C GLU A 38 8.75 -5.89 -19.51
N PRO A 39 7.73 -5.14 -19.05
CA PRO A 39 7.69 -4.61 -17.68
C PRO A 39 7.56 -5.76 -16.67
N ARG A 40 8.65 -6.05 -15.96
CA ARG A 40 8.73 -7.09 -14.93
C ARG A 40 9.45 -6.58 -13.69
N LEU A 41 9.02 -7.04 -12.52
CA LEU A 41 9.78 -6.86 -11.29
C LEU A 41 10.78 -8.02 -11.18
N LEU A 42 12.06 -7.69 -11.05
CA LEU A 42 13.15 -8.66 -11.01
C LEU A 42 13.77 -8.66 -9.62
N PHE A 43 13.96 -9.85 -9.05
CA PHE A 43 14.61 -10.08 -7.76
C PHE A 43 15.82 -10.97 -7.99
N TRP A 44 16.99 -10.53 -7.51
CA TRP A 44 18.24 -11.27 -7.65
C TRP A 44 18.60 -12.00 -6.36
N ARG A 45 18.95 -13.29 -6.48
CA ARG A 45 19.50 -14.08 -5.38
C ARG A 45 20.60 -15.01 -5.92
N GLY A 46 21.76 -14.95 -5.30
CA GLY A 46 22.81 -15.95 -5.50
C GLY A 46 22.57 -17.15 -4.59
N PHE A 47 22.91 -18.35 -5.08
CA PHE A 47 22.91 -19.57 -4.30
C PHE A 47 24.31 -20.18 -4.36
N SER A 48 24.82 -20.63 -3.22
CA SER A 48 26.19 -21.15 -3.10
C SER A 48 26.30 -22.59 -3.60
N ASN A 49 25.18 -23.34 -3.58
CA ASN A 49 25.09 -24.73 -4.05
C ASN A 49 23.64 -25.09 -4.44
N SER A 50 23.47 -26.29 -4.99
CA SER A 50 22.16 -26.81 -5.40
C SER A 50 21.19 -27.00 -4.24
N ASP A 51 21.68 -27.39 -3.07
CA ASP A 51 20.82 -27.65 -1.91
C ASP A 51 20.17 -26.36 -1.42
N GLU A 52 20.93 -25.27 -1.38
CA GLU A 52 20.44 -23.93 -1.06
C GLU A 52 19.34 -23.49 -2.06
N LEU A 53 19.56 -23.71 -3.36
CA LEU A 53 18.58 -23.41 -4.41
C LEU A 53 17.28 -24.22 -4.24
N PHE A 54 17.38 -25.54 -4.03
CA PHE A 54 16.21 -26.41 -3.91
C PHE A 54 15.48 -26.27 -2.57
N SER A 55 16.16 -25.75 -1.56
CA SER A 55 15.57 -25.41 -0.25
C SER A 55 14.94 -24.02 -0.18
N PHE A 56 15.04 -23.22 -1.26
CA PHE A 56 14.53 -21.85 -1.26
C PHE A 56 13.02 -21.81 -1.04
N ASP A 57 12.58 -21.11 0.00
CA ASP A 57 11.16 -20.90 0.29
C ASP A 57 10.60 -19.71 -0.52
N PRO A 58 9.64 -19.93 -1.44
CA PRO A 58 8.93 -18.85 -2.12
C PRO A 58 8.25 -17.85 -1.17
N GLY A 59 7.95 -18.24 0.07
CA GLY A 59 7.46 -17.36 1.13
C GLY A 59 8.37 -16.13 1.36
N GLU A 60 9.68 -16.30 1.22
CA GLU A 60 10.66 -15.21 1.34
C GLU A 60 10.47 -14.16 0.24
N LEU A 61 10.11 -14.58 -0.98
CA LEU A 61 9.83 -13.66 -2.09
C LEU A 61 8.55 -12.86 -1.84
N PHE A 62 7.52 -13.47 -1.28
CA PHE A 62 6.31 -12.75 -0.88
C PHE A 62 6.62 -11.69 0.18
N ALA A 63 7.40 -12.05 1.21
CA ALA A 63 7.85 -11.10 2.21
C ALA A 63 8.66 -9.95 1.59
N ALA A 64 9.58 -10.26 0.68
CA ALA A 64 10.37 -9.28 -0.04
C ALA A 64 9.50 -8.29 -0.82
N VAL A 65 8.51 -8.80 -1.56
CA VAL A 65 7.56 -7.94 -2.28
C VAL A 65 6.78 -7.06 -1.31
N ARG A 66 6.28 -7.61 -0.20
CA ARG A 66 5.52 -6.82 0.78
C ARG A 66 6.35 -5.65 1.33
N GLN A 67 7.65 -5.84 1.54
CA GLN A 67 8.53 -4.73 1.92
C GLN A 67 8.58 -3.64 0.84
N LEU A 68 8.74 -4.04 -0.43
CA LEU A 68 8.75 -3.11 -1.54
C LEU A 68 7.41 -2.35 -1.69
N GLU A 69 6.28 -3.04 -1.53
CA GLU A 69 4.94 -2.44 -1.50
C GLU A 69 4.83 -1.38 -0.40
N VAL A 70 5.34 -1.68 0.79
CA VAL A 70 5.36 -0.73 1.91
C VAL A 70 6.23 0.47 1.57
N HIS A 71 7.44 0.29 1.03
CA HIS A 71 8.32 1.40 0.70
C HIS A 71 7.73 2.33 -0.39
N ALA A 72 7.11 1.75 -1.41
CA ALA A 72 6.65 2.49 -2.59
C ALA A 72 5.15 2.89 -2.56
N ASP A 73 4.43 2.52 -1.50
CA ASP A 73 2.97 2.70 -1.35
C ASP A 73 2.19 2.19 -2.56
N ILE A 74 2.45 0.95 -2.95
CA ILE A 74 1.82 0.31 -4.10
C ILE A 74 1.28 -1.06 -3.72
N ASN A 75 0.30 -1.51 -4.48
CA ASN A 75 -0.06 -2.92 -4.52
C ASN A 75 0.56 -3.59 -5.76
N LEU A 76 1.29 -4.67 -5.51
CA LEU A 76 1.93 -5.55 -6.47
C LEU A 76 1.18 -6.89 -6.47
N THR A 77 0.10 -6.96 -7.25
CA THR A 77 -0.53 -8.24 -7.58
C THR A 77 0.22 -8.89 -8.75
N PHE A 78 0.71 -10.12 -8.57
CA PHE A 78 1.39 -10.88 -9.62
C PHE A 78 0.45 -11.87 -10.30
N GLY A 79 0.58 -12.00 -11.63
CA GLY A 79 -0.13 -13.03 -12.39
C GLY A 79 0.69 -14.32 -12.60
N ARG A 80 2.01 -14.26 -12.38
CA ARG A 80 2.95 -15.37 -12.59
C ARG A 80 4.19 -15.14 -11.72
N ALA A 81 4.77 -16.17 -11.11
CA ALA A 81 5.94 -16.11 -10.20
C ALA A 81 7.09 -17.00 -10.67
N SER A 82 8.36 -16.59 -10.50
CA SER A 82 9.33 -16.94 -11.55
C SER A 82 10.86 -16.86 -11.35
N TYR A 83 11.54 -17.97 -11.60
CA TYR A 83 12.93 -18.28 -11.26
C TYR A 83 13.81 -18.53 -12.50
N LEU A 84 15.05 -18.05 -12.43
CA LEU A 84 16.14 -18.35 -13.36
C LEU A 84 17.33 -18.81 -12.52
N ALA A 85 17.76 -20.06 -12.69
CA ALA A 85 18.96 -20.58 -12.04
C ALA A 85 19.99 -20.91 -13.13
N ASP A 86 21.16 -20.28 -13.07
CA ASP A 86 22.29 -20.61 -13.95
C ASP A 86 23.02 -21.82 -13.33
N VAL A 87 22.51 -23.02 -13.58
CA VAL A 87 23.13 -24.28 -13.13
C VAL A 87 23.75 -24.98 -14.33
N GLY A 88 24.81 -24.39 -14.89
CA GLY A 88 25.49 -24.94 -16.05
C GLY A 88 24.67 -24.81 -17.34
N ARG A 89 25.37 -24.81 -18.48
CA ARG A 89 24.83 -24.60 -19.82
C ARG A 89 23.97 -25.78 -20.33
N GLY A 90 22.89 -26.11 -19.65
CA GLY A 90 21.90 -27.11 -20.07
C GLY A 90 20.67 -26.44 -20.72
N PRO A 91 20.10 -27.01 -21.79
CA PRO A 91 18.96 -26.43 -22.52
C PRO A 91 17.61 -26.56 -21.81
N GLU A 92 17.55 -27.20 -20.64
CA GLU A 92 16.32 -27.45 -19.90
C GLU A 92 16.49 -27.11 -18.42
N LEU A 93 16.30 -25.83 -18.09
CA LEU A 93 16.01 -25.41 -16.73
C LEU A 93 14.72 -24.60 -16.73
N PRO A 94 13.86 -24.73 -15.70
CA PRO A 94 12.54 -24.14 -15.74
C PRO A 94 12.65 -22.62 -15.80
N LEU A 95 12.28 -22.04 -16.94
CA LEU A 95 12.06 -20.61 -17.09
C LEU A 95 10.73 -20.27 -16.44
N TRP A 96 10.77 -19.40 -15.46
CA TRP A 96 9.56 -18.73 -15.04
C TRP A 96 9.85 -17.21 -15.16
N MET A 97 8.88 -16.41 -15.63
CA MET A 97 8.87 -14.93 -15.65
C MET A 97 7.72 -14.27 -14.82
N LEU A 98 8.00 -13.33 -13.89
CA LEU A 98 6.96 -12.68 -13.08
C LEU A 98 6.23 -11.62 -13.92
N SER A 99 5.07 -11.96 -14.48
CA SER A 99 4.25 -11.04 -15.26
C SER A 99 3.05 -10.57 -14.44
N ARG A 100 2.96 -9.27 -14.22
CA ARG A 100 1.78 -8.62 -13.65
C ARG A 100 0.72 -8.44 -14.74
N LEU A 101 -0.55 -8.59 -14.39
CA LEU A 101 -1.65 -8.14 -15.22
C LEU A 101 -1.66 -6.60 -15.27
N PRO A 102 -1.76 -5.98 -16.46
CA PRO A 102 -1.82 -4.53 -16.56
C PRO A 102 -3.04 -4.00 -15.79
N PHE A 103 -2.79 -3.03 -14.91
CA PHE A 103 -3.84 -2.15 -14.42
C PHE A 103 -3.93 -0.96 -15.37
N ASN A 104 -5.11 -0.69 -15.90
CA ASN A 104 -5.34 0.32 -16.95
C ASN A 104 -5.31 1.78 -16.47
N ARG A 105 -4.74 2.09 -15.29
CA ARG A 105 -4.57 3.46 -14.79
C ARG A 105 -3.13 3.76 -14.40
N ALA A 106 -2.55 4.77 -15.05
CA ALA A 106 -1.19 5.23 -14.82
C ALA A 106 -1.16 6.30 -13.72
N VAL A 107 -0.94 5.90 -12.46
CA VAL A 107 -0.44 6.82 -11.43
C VAL A 107 1.07 6.99 -11.63
N ALA A 108 1.52 8.22 -11.85
CA ALA A 108 2.93 8.58 -11.90
C ALA A 108 3.47 8.82 -10.50
N PHE A 109 4.79 8.69 -10.32
CA PHE A 109 5.43 9.29 -9.14
C PHE A 109 5.63 10.76 -9.42
N GLU A 110 5.13 11.60 -8.52
CA GLU A 110 5.58 12.98 -8.46
C GLU A 110 7.05 13.03 -8.04
N ILE A 111 7.77 14.08 -8.46
CA ILE A 111 9.21 14.20 -8.17
C ILE A 111 9.47 14.09 -6.66
N GLU A 112 8.66 14.77 -5.85
CA GLU A 112 8.74 14.75 -4.39
C GLU A 112 8.49 13.35 -3.80
N GLU A 113 7.60 12.55 -4.42
CA GLU A 113 7.33 11.19 -3.99
C GLU A 113 8.50 10.24 -4.27
N ARG A 114 9.29 10.50 -5.34
CA ARG A 114 10.48 9.71 -5.66
C ARG A 114 11.56 9.86 -4.59
N ASP A 115 11.76 11.07 -4.10
CA ASP A 115 12.74 11.34 -3.04
C ASP A 115 12.29 10.73 -1.72
N ALA A 116 11.01 10.84 -1.37
CA ALA A 116 10.45 10.18 -0.19
C ALA A 116 10.52 8.64 -0.30
N ALA A 117 10.26 8.07 -1.48
CA ALA A 117 10.40 6.63 -1.71
C ALA A 117 11.88 6.20 -1.62
N ARG A 118 12.81 6.98 -2.17
CA ARG A 118 14.25 6.73 -2.08
C ARG A 118 14.72 6.76 -0.61
N ALA A 119 14.39 7.81 0.13
CA ALA A 119 14.71 7.91 1.56
C ALA A 119 14.11 6.74 2.36
N SER A 120 12.89 6.33 2.00
CA SER A 120 12.26 5.15 2.57
C SER A 120 13.04 3.88 2.25
N LEU A 121 13.65 3.71 1.07
CA LEU A 121 14.49 2.55 0.75
C LEU A 121 15.86 2.58 1.45
N GLU A 122 16.45 3.77 1.60
CA GLU A 122 17.79 3.99 2.20
C GLU A 122 17.89 3.61 3.68
N GLY A 123 16.78 3.66 4.44
CA GLY A 123 16.82 3.25 5.85
C GLY A 123 16.94 1.72 6.09
N GLY A 124 17.17 0.89 5.06
CA GLY A 124 17.31 -0.57 5.18
C GLY A 124 16.02 -1.38 5.11
N ASP A 125 16.11 -2.69 5.38
CA ASP A 125 14.96 -3.62 5.39
C ASP A 125 13.99 -3.32 6.55
N LEU A 126 12.71 -3.62 6.34
CA LEU A 126 11.67 -3.38 7.35
C LEU A 126 11.50 -4.60 8.26
N GLN A 127 11.65 -4.39 9.57
CA GLN A 127 11.29 -5.39 10.58
C GLN A 127 9.78 -5.32 10.83
N MET A 128 9.00 -6.04 10.02
CA MET A 128 7.54 -6.09 10.16
C MET A 128 7.14 -7.10 11.24
N THR A 129 6.56 -6.61 12.34
CA THR A 129 5.83 -7.43 13.32
C THR A 129 4.61 -8.09 12.67
N ASP A 130 4.09 -9.17 13.25
CA ASP A 130 2.88 -9.82 12.72
C ASP A 130 1.70 -8.85 12.64
N LYS A 131 1.60 -7.93 13.60
CA LYS A 131 0.64 -6.83 13.59
C LYS A 131 0.76 -5.96 12.33
N VAL A 132 1.98 -5.51 12.00
CA VAL A 132 2.24 -4.72 10.78
C VAL A 132 1.96 -5.54 9.52
N ARG A 133 2.31 -6.83 9.51
CA ARG A 133 2.05 -7.70 8.35
C ARG A 133 0.56 -7.82 8.07
N VAL A 134 -0.25 -8.05 9.10
CA VAL A 134 -1.71 -8.12 8.99
C VAL A 134 -2.29 -6.77 8.56
N ALA A 135 -1.87 -5.67 9.21
CA ALA A 135 -2.31 -4.34 8.84
C ALA A 135 -1.97 -3.99 7.39
N HIS A 136 -0.74 -4.28 6.96
CA HIS A 136 -0.30 -4.05 5.59
C HIS A 136 -1.01 -4.96 4.59
N GLN A 137 -1.31 -6.21 4.94
CA GLN A 137 -2.10 -7.09 4.11
C GLN A 137 -3.48 -6.48 3.84
N HIS A 138 -4.19 -6.01 4.87
CA HIS A 138 -5.45 -5.30 4.72
C HIS A 138 -5.29 -4.03 3.88
N TYR A 139 -4.29 -3.21 4.16
CA TYR A 139 -3.99 -2.01 3.38
C TYR A 139 -3.78 -2.32 1.90
N SER A 140 -2.94 -3.30 1.60
CA SER A 140 -2.59 -3.73 0.24
C SER A 140 -3.82 -4.31 -0.49
N THR A 141 -4.68 -5.07 0.20
CA THR A 141 -5.97 -5.53 -0.34
C THR A 141 -6.91 -4.36 -0.63
N GLY A 142 -7.02 -3.37 0.26
CA GLY A 142 -7.79 -2.15 0.01
C GLY A 142 -7.31 -1.41 -1.24
N MET A 143 -5.99 -1.30 -1.41
CA MET A 143 -5.37 -0.73 -2.61
C MET A 143 -5.71 -1.53 -3.88
N SER A 144 -5.73 -2.86 -3.82
CA SER A 144 -6.16 -3.71 -4.95
C SER A 144 -7.62 -3.47 -5.33
N LEU A 145 -8.50 -3.32 -4.34
CA LEU A 145 -9.93 -3.08 -4.55
C LEU A 145 -10.18 -1.73 -5.22
N LEU A 146 -9.50 -0.67 -4.75
CA LEU A 146 -9.56 0.65 -5.39
C LEU A 146 -9.04 0.61 -6.83
N ALA A 147 -8.01 -0.17 -7.10
CA ALA A 147 -7.47 -0.27 -8.45
C ALA A 147 -8.48 -0.93 -9.42
N GLY A 148 -9.35 -1.81 -8.92
CA GLY A 148 -10.37 -2.53 -9.68
C GLY A 148 -11.67 -1.76 -9.96
N GLU A 149 -11.77 -0.49 -9.54
CA GLU A 149 -13.01 0.30 -9.42
C GLU A 149 -13.82 0.52 -10.71
N ASP A 150 -13.32 0.16 -11.89
CA ASP A 150 -13.98 0.56 -13.15
C ASP A 150 -15.16 -0.33 -13.58
N SER A 151 -15.45 -1.44 -12.89
CA SER A 151 -16.48 -2.38 -13.34
C SER A 151 -17.42 -2.96 -12.28
N VAL A 152 -17.20 -2.71 -10.97
CA VAL A 152 -17.98 -3.37 -9.90
C VAL A 152 -18.45 -2.39 -8.83
N SER A 153 -19.77 -2.27 -8.68
CA SER A 153 -20.41 -1.54 -7.58
C SER A 153 -20.03 -2.12 -6.22
N GLY A 154 -19.74 -1.26 -5.23
CA GLY A 154 -19.39 -1.67 -3.86
C GLY A 154 -17.91 -1.92 -3.59
N LEU A 155 -17.02 -1.74 -4.58
CA LEU A 155 -15.57 -1.85 -4.37
C LEU A 155 -15.01 -0.77 -3.45
N VAL A 156 -15.54 0.45 -3.53
CA VAL A 156 -15.17 1.58 -2.65
C VAL A 156 -15.46 1.22 -1.19
N ASP A 157 -16.63 0.65 -0.92
CA ASP A 157 -17.07 0.23 0.42
C ASP A 157 -16.17 -0.88 0.96
N ALA A 158 -15.88 -1.88 0.12
CA ALA A 158 -14.97 -2.96 0.47
C ALA A 158 -13.55 -2.44 0.73
N ALA A 159 -13.07 -1.49 -0.07
CA ALA A 159 -11.77 -0.86 0.13
C ALA A 159 -11.72 -0.07 1.45
N PHE A 160 -12.75 0.72 1.76
CA PHE A 160 -12.88 1.40 3.06
C PHE A 160 -12.76 0.38 4.20
N MET A 161 -13.51 -0.72 4.13
CA MET A 161 -13.48 -1.74 5.17
C MET A 161 -12.10 -2.38 5.32
N GLN A 162 -11.36 -2.59 4.24
CA GLN A 162 -9.98 -3.07 4.32
C GLN A 162 -9.06 -2.04 5.00
N PHE A 163 -9.15 -0.75 4.68
CA PHE A 163 -8.36 0.26 5.38
C PHE A 163 -8.74 0.40 6.85
N TYR A 164 -10.03 0.27 7.18
CA TYR A 164 -10.50 0.22 8.55
C TYR A 164 -9.91 -0.98 9.32
N LEU A 165 -9.92 -2.17 8.73
CA LEU A 165 -9.31 -3.37 9.34
C LEU A 165 -7.79 -3.21 9.54
N ALA A 166 -7.11 -2.51 8.63
CA ALA A 166 -5.70 -2.17 8.82
C ALA A 166 -5.49 -1.26 10.05
N ILE A 167 -6.35 -0.27 10.25
CA ILE A 167 -6.34 0.61 11.44
C ILE A 167 -6.60 -0.19 12.72
N GLU A 168 -7.62 -1.06 12.72
CA GLU A 168 -7.92 -1.94 13.86
C GLU A 168 -6.74 -2.87 14.16
N SER A 169 -6.07 -3.38 13.14
CA SER A 169 -4.91 -4.27 13.31
C SER A 169 -3.75 -3.53 13.99
N VAL A 170 -3.44 -2.29 13.60
CA VAL A 170 -2.35 -1.52 14.23
C VAL A 170 -2.68 -1.12 15.67
N LEU A 171 -3.93 -0.74 15.94
CA LEU A 171 -4.39 -0.27 17.26
C LEU A 171 -4.86 -1.41 18.18
N GLU A 172 -5.00 -2.62 17.64
CA GLU A 172 -5.50 -3.83 18.33
C GLU A 172 -6.84 -3.60 19.04
N CYS A 173 -7.72 -2.78 18.44
CA CYS A 173 -8.96 -2.32 19.06
C CYS A 173 -10.10 -2.20 18.04
N HIS A 174 -11.32 -2.54 18.48
CA HIS A 174 -12.54 -2.47 17.64
C HIS A 174 -13.47 -1.30 17.98
N GLY A 175 -13.24 -0.64 19.12
CA GLY A 175 -14.04 0.48 19.62
C GLY A 175 -13.30 1.80 19.54
N ARG A 176 -14.02 2.89 19.29
CA ARG A 176 -13.43 4.23 19.12
C ARG A 176 -12.68 4.70 20.36
N ALA A 177 -13.27 4.54 21.56
CA ALA A 177 -12.68 5.07 22.79
C ALA A 177 -11.42 4.28 23.17
N GLU A 178 -11.49 2.96 22.99
CA GLU A 178 -10.41 2.01 23.19
C GLU A 178 -9.27 2.29 22.21
N ALA A 179 -9.58 2.50 20.93
CA ALA A 179 -8.58 2.82 19.89
C ALA A 179 -7.82 4.12 20.19
N LEU A 180 -8.51 5.18 20.67
CA LEU A 180 -7.84 6.43 21.05
C LEU A 180 -6.93 6.23 22.27
N LYS A 181 -7.37 5.45 23.25
CA LYS A 181 -6.56 5.13 24.43
C LYS A 181 -5.34 4.28 24.05
N ALA A 182 -5.54 3.25 23.24
CA ALA A 182 -4.49 2.36 22.76
C ALA A 182 -3.45 3.12 21.93
N GLY A 183 -3.88 3.94 20.96
CA GLY A 183 -2.96 4.77 20.17
C GLY A 183 -2.10 5.71 21.02
N ALA A 184 -2.71 6.36 22.03
CA ALA A 184 -1.97 7.21 22.96
C ALA A 184 -0.96 6.43 23.82
N GLN A 185 -1.29 5.20 24.21
CA GLN A 185 -0.39 4.32 24.95
C GLN A 185 0.74 3.78 24.08
N MET A 186 0.45 3.40 22.82
CA MET A 186 1.41 2.79 21.90
C MET A 186 2.41 3.79 21.34
N PHE A 187 1.95 4.96 20.89
CA PHE A 187 2.80 5.92 20.16
C PHE A 187 3.04 7.24 20.91
N GLY A 188 2.47 7.42 22.11
CA GLY A 188 2.71 8.59 22.95
C GLY A 188 2.45 9.90 22.23
N GLY A 189 3.45 10.79 22.22
CA GLY A 189 3.35 12.12 21.60
C GLY A 189 3.24 12.09 20.07
N GLU A 190 3.64 11.01 19.40
CA GLU A 190 3.50 10.87 17.94
C GLU A 190 2.05 10.57 17.52
N PHE A 191 1.22 10.04 18.44
CA PHE A 191 -0.23 9.97 18.27
C PHE A 191 -0.87 11.31 18.60
N ASP A 192 -0.51 12.32 17.81
CA ASP A 192 -0.89 13.71 18.05
C ASP A 192 -2.41 13.93 17.94
N ARG A 193 -2.84 15.15 18.30
CA ARG A 193 -4.26 15.54 18.26
C ARG A 193 -4.86 15.42 16.85
N ASN A 194 -4.05 15.58 15.82
CA ASN A 194 -4.49 15.54 14.45
C ASN A 194 -4.83 14.09 14.03
N ILE A 195 -3.93 13.15 14.32
CA ILE A 195 -4.15 11.71 14.11
C ILE A 195 -5.32 11.20 14.98
N GLN A 196 -5.41 11.62 16.24
CA GLN A 196 -6.53 11.26 17.12
C GLN A 196 -7.90 11.64 16.52
N LYS A 197 -8.02 12.85 15.98
CA LYS A 197 -9.26 13.29 15.32
C LYS A 197 -9.59 12.46 14.09
N ILE A 198 -8.58 12.15 13.27
CA ILE A 198 -8.74 11.33 12.06
C ILE A 198 -9.14 9.90 12.41
N VAL A 199 -8.51 9.27 13.41
CA VAL A 199 -8.91 7.95 13.91
C VAL A 199 -10.36 7.99 14.40
N SER A 200 -10.71 8.96 15.25
CA SER A 200 -12.09 9.11 15.72
C SER A 200 -13.09 9.25 14.56
N HIS A 201 -12.73 10.00 13.52
CA HIS A 201 -13.55 10.21 12.33
C HIS A 201 -13.77 8.92 11.54
N VAL A 202 -12.73 8.11 11.33
CA VAL A 202 -12.83 6.82 10.62
C VAL A 202 -13.78 5.86 11.34
N TYR A 203 -13.69 5.75 12.68
CA TYR A 203 -14.63 4.90 13.45
C TYR A 203 -16.07 5.42 13.37
N LEU A 204 -16.28 6.74 13.36
CA LEU A 204 -17.60 7.32 13.16
C LEU A 204 -18.15 7.03 11.76
N ALA A 205 -17.31 7.17 10.72
CA ALA A 205 -17.67 6.84 9.34
C ALA A 205 -18.07 5.36 9.22
N ARG A 206 -17.29 4.45 9.81
CA ARG A 206 -17.59 3.02 9.86
C ARG A 206 -18.96 2.76 10.47
N HIS A 207 -19.28 3.38 11.61
CA HIS A 207 -20.59 3.22 12.23
C HIS A 207 -21.74 3.79 11.37
N ARG A 208 -21.53 4.95 10.74
CA ARG A 208 -22.58 5.65 9.97
C ARG A 208 -22.89 5.00 8.62
N PHE A 209 -21.85 4.61 7.87
CA PHE A 209 -22.00 4.13 6.50
C PHE A 209 -21.93 2.61 6.35
N PHE A 210 -21.18 1.94 7.23
CA PHE A 210 -20.79 0.54 7.04
C PHE A 210 -21.14 -0.37 8.24
N GLY A 211 -21.82 0.16 9.26
CA GLY A 211 -22.37 -0.60 10.38
C GLY A 211 -23.76 -1.14 10.08
N HIS A 212 -24.42 -1.78 11.06
CA HIS A 212 -25.84 -2.16 10.99
C HIS A 212 -26.78 -0.94 11.05
N ALA A 213 -26.44 0.16 10.37
CA ALA A 213 -27.32 1.30 10.23
C ALA A 213 -28.59 0.86 9.48
N HIS A 214 -29.74 1.32 9.98
CA HIS A 214 -31.08 0.91 9.56
C HIS A 214 -31.24 0.84 8.03
N PRO A 215 -31.92 -0.19 7.48
CA PRO A 215 -32.16 -0.37 6.02
C PRO A 215 -32.77 0.84 5.28
N LYS A 216 -33.25 1.85 6.00
CA LYS A 216 -33.75 3.11 5.44
C LYS A 216 -32.70 3.92 4.66
N TYR A 217 -31.41 3.67 4.84
CA TYR A 217 -30.33 4.38 4.14
C TYR A 217 -29.67 3.58 3.00
N LEU A 218 -30.04 2.31 2.82
CA LEU A 218 -29.44 1.39 1.82
C LEU A 218 -30.41 1.06 0.67
N GLY A 219 -31.63 1.59 0.72
CA GLY A 219 -32.67 1.34 -0.27
C GLY A 219 -32.62 2.31 -1.45
N GLY A 220 -32.03 1.88 -2.55
CA GLY A 220 -32.22 2.47 -3.88
C GLY A 220 -31.11 3.42 -4.29
N MET A 221 -30.49 3.12 -5.45
CA MET A 221 -29.55 3.96 -6.22
C MET A 221 -28.82 5.01 -5.37
N VAL A 222 -27.67 4.63 -4.80
CA VAL A 222 -26.74 5.59 -4.18
C VAL A 222 -26.54 6.73 -5.18
N ASP A 223 -27.04 7.93 -4.85
CA ASP A 223 -26.86 9.07 -5.72
C ASP A 223 -25.36 9.35 -5.89
N ILE A 224 -24.98 9.95 -7.03
CA ILE A 224 -23.56 10.19 -7.36
C ILE A 224 -22.84 10.97 -6.23
N LYS A 225 -23.59 11.81 -5.50
CA LYS A 225 -23.08 12.60 -4.38
C LYS A 225 -22.71 11.71 -3.18
N THR A 226 -23.57 10.79 -2.79
CA THR A 226 -23.34 9.85 -1.70
C THR A 226 -22.18 8.91 -2.04
N ALA A 227 -22.09 8.44 -3.29
CA ALA A 227 -20.96 7.62 -3.74
C ALA A 227 -19.62 8.41 -3.66
N PHE A 228 -19.64 9.68 -4.02
CA PHE A 228 -18.48 10.57 -3.92
C PHE A 228 -18.09 10.86 -2.47
N ASP A 229 -19.06 11.07 -1.58
CA ASP A 229 -18.80 11.28 -0.15
C ASP A 229 -18.25 10.01 0.52
N ILE A 230 -18.69 8.82 0.11
CA ILE A 230 -18.11 7.53 0.52
C ILE A 230 -16.67 7.39 0.02
N ALA A 231 -16.39 7.74 -1.24
CA ALA A 231 -15.03 7.73 -1.78
C ALA A 231 -14.10 8.66 -0.99
N LYS A 232 -14.58 9.84 -0.56
CA LYS A 232 -13.82 10.74 0.32
C LYS A 232 -13.47 10.08 1.65
N GLN A 233 -14.42 9.39 2.29
CA GLN A 233 -14.14 8.69 3.54
C GLN A 233 -13.11 7.56 3.34
N THR A 234 -13.09 6.95 2.17
CA THR A 234 -12.09 5.94 1.79
C THR A 234 -10.69 6.54 1.69
N LEU A 235 -10.54 7.77 1.18
CA LEU A 235 -9.26 8.48 1.23
C LEU A 235 -8.80 8.75 2.67
N VAL A 236 -9.70 9.18 3.55
CA VAL A 236 -9.40 9.44 4.97
C VAL A 236 -8.94 8.15 5.66
N ALA A 237 -9.65 7.03 5.43
CA ALA A 237 -9.29 5.74 5.98
C ALA A 237 -7.94 5.22 5.45
N ARG A 238 -7.69 5.34 4.13
CA ARG A 238 -6.40 4.98 3.52
C ARG A 238 -5.25 5.77 4.14
N TRP A 239 -5.39 7.10 4.25
CA TRP A 239 -4.38 7.95 4.87
C TRP A 239 -4.10 7.54 6.31
N CYS A 240 -5.16 7.31 7.09
CA CYS A 240 -5.06 6.94 8.48
C CYS A 240 -4.35 5.60 8.67
N ALA A 241 -4.77 4.57 7.91
CA ALA A 241 -4.12 3.26 7.91
C ALA A 241 -2.62 3.37 7.59
N ARG A 242 -2.29 4.12 6.55
CA ARG A 242 -0.90 4.35 6.14
C ARG A 242 -0.10 5.04 7.24
N ARG A 243 -0.64 6.10 7.83
CA ARG A 243 0.03 6.85 8.89
C ARG A 243 0.27 6.02 10.15
N LEU A 244 -0.67 5.17 10.53
CA LEU A 244 -0.51 4.27 11.68
C LEU A 244 0.55 3.18 11.41
N ILE A 245 0.61 2.65 10.19
CA ILE A 245 1.68 1.72 9.78
C ILE A 245 3.06 2.40 9.86
N GLU A 246 3.17 3.67 9.47
CA GLU A 246 4.42 4.46 9.61
C GLU A 246 4.85 4.61 11.08
N LEU A 247 3.90 4.93 11.97
CA LEU A 247 4.18 5.06 13.41
C LEU A 247 4.66 3.74 14.01
N GLU A 248 4.01 2.63 13.64
CA GLU A 248 4.39 1.30 14.11
C GLU A 248 5.78 0.88 13.60
N LEU A 249 6.10 1.18 12.34
CA LEU A 249 7.41 0.94 11.75
C LEU A 249 8.48 1.94 12.21
N LYS A 250 8.08 3.01 12.91
CA LYS A 250 8.95 4.13 13.34
C LYS A 250 9.78 4.70 12.20
N ARG A 251 9.18 4.80 11.02
CA ARG A 251 9.88 5.17 9.80
C ARG A 251 9.01 5.99 8.87
N PRO A 252 9.53 7.09 8.29
CA PRO A 252 8.82 7.79 7.24
C PRO A 252 8.71 6.87 6.03
N LEU A 253 7.50 6.73 5.51
CA LEU A 253 7.25 6.01 4.27
C LEU A 253 6.78 7.01 3.21
N VAL A 254 6.81 6.60 1.94
CA VAL A 254 6.21 7.43 0.88
C VAL A 254 4.71 7.58 1.15
N LYS A 255 4.24 8.82 1.04
CA LYS A 255 2.83 9.18 1.12
C LYS A 255 2.42 9.62 -0.27
N ARG A 256 1.74 8.73 -1.00
CA ARG A 256 1.23 9.11 -2.31
C ARG A 256 0.10 10.10 -2.18
N GLU A 257 -0.05 10.94 -3.19
CA GLU A 257 -1.20 11.81 -3.26
C GLU A 257 -2.52 11.03 -3.21
N LEU A 258 -3.41 11.45 -2.31
CA LEU A 258 -4.73 10.88 -2.09
C LEU A 258 -5.78 11.82 -2.65
N ARG A 259 -6.02 11.74 -3.96
CA ARG A 259 -6.90 12.65 -4.70
C ARG A 259 -8.03 11.93 -5.41
N LEU A 260 -9.24 12.48 -5.32
CA LEU A 260 -10.41 12.13 -6.11
C LEU A 260 -10.66 13.20 -7.15
N TYR A 261 -11.11 12.80 -8.34
CA TYR A 261 -11.47 13.72 -9.41
C TYR A 261 -12.97 13.64 -9.63
N ALA A 262 -13.69 14.73 -9.28
CA ALA A 262 -15.13 14.87 -9.50
C ALA A 262 -15.48 15.38 -10.91
N GLY A 263 -14.46 15.64 -11.74
CA GLY A 263 -14.58 16.15 -13.10
C GLY A 263 -13.28 16.83 -13.57
N PRO A 264 -13.23 17.36 -14.81
CA PRO A 264 -12.00 17.87 -15.44
C PRO A 264 -11.27 19.00 -14.68
N GLN A 265 -11.96 19.68 -13.76
CA GLN A 265 -11.42 20.82 -13.00
C GLN A 265 -11.74 20.77 -11.49
N LYS A 266 -12.31 19.65 -11.02
CA LYS A 266 -12.69 19.49 -9.61
C LYS A 266 -11.98 18.27 -9.06
N SER A 267 -11.07 18.51 -8.13
CA SER A 267 -10.40 17.45 -7.40
C SER A 267 -10.41 17.74 -5.91
N VAL A 268 -10.55 16.70 -5.11
CA VAL A 268 -10.55 16.74 -3.65
C VAL A 268 -9.39 15.87 -3.19
N ALA A 269 -8.50 16.40 -2.36
CA ALA A 269 -7.33 15.67 -1.87
C ALA A 269 -7.26 15.69 -0.35
N PHE A 270 -6.90 14.57 0.26
CA PHE A 270 -6.74 14.48 1.71
C PHE A 270 -5.26 14.37 2.09
N PHE A 271 -4.74 15.42 2.74
CA PHE A 271 -3.35 15.50 3.18
C PHE A 271 -3.15 15.19 4.67
N GLY A 272 -4.19 14.68 5.33
CA GLY A 272 -4.12 14.34 6.74
C GLY A 272 -4.29 15.51 7.69
N ASP A 273 -4.97 16.59 7.28
CA ASP A 273 -5.34 17.67 8.20
C ASP A 273 -6.74 17.45 8.76
N ALA A 274 -6.86 17.33 10.08
CA ALA A 274 -8.12 17.15 10.76
C ALA A 274 -9.08 18.35 10.62
N SER A 275 -8.59 19.53 10.22
CA SER A 275 -9.45 20.67 9.95
C SER A 275 -10.37 20.42 8.74
N SER A 276 -9.89 19.69 7.73
CA SER A 276 -10.66 19.38 6.51
C SER A 276 -11.79 18.38 6.75
N LEU A 277 -11.75 17.63 7.86
CA LEU A 277 -12.82 16.73 8.29
C LEU A 277 -14.12 17.47 8.63
N LEU A 278 -14.04 18.75 8.99
CA LEU A 278 -15.19 19.58 9.36
C LEU A 278 -15.73 20.42 8.18
N SER A 279 -15.06 20.41 7.03
CA SER A 279 -15.44 21.19 5.85
C SER A 279 -15.62 20.33 4.59
N GLU A 280 -14.56 19.69 4.12
CA GLU A 280 -14.51 19.01 2.82
C GLU A 280 -14.81 17.50 2.90
N PHE A 281 -14.41 16.89 4.03
CA PHE A 281 -14.55 15.46 4.33
C PHE A 281 -15.59 15.17 5.42
N THR A 282 -16.53 16.10 5.64
CA THR A 282 -17.60 15.96 6.63
C THR A 282 -18.41 14.70 6.43
N LEU A 283 -18.72 14.02 7.54
CA LEU A 283 -19.73 12.98 7.54
C LEU A 283 -21.12 13.66 7.44
N PRO A 284 -21.97 13.35 6.44
CA PRO A 284 -23.38 13.69 6.45
C PRO A 284 -24.10 13.29 7.75
#